data_AF-A0A357ZX12-F1
#
_entry.id   AF-A0A357ZX12-F1
#
_cell.length_a   1.000
_cell.length_b   1.000
_cell.length_c   1.000
_cell.angle_alpha   90.00
_cell.angle_beta   90.00
_cell.angle_gamma   90.00
#
_symmetry.space_group_name_H-M   'P 1'
#
loop_
_entity.id
_entity.type
_entity.pdbx_description
1 polymer ?
#
loop_
_entity_poly.entity_id
_entity_poly.type
_entity_poly.pdbx_seq_one_letter_code
_entity_poly.pdbx_strand_id
1 'polypeptide(L)'
;WIITDGNQASTVDYGLNRNNKSYIYGSNNDIVPTGQDPTGRTYQELDGFASVSASSVGPGIFLANSPEFDPARILDGDPNTWWVPRRIEVDGFNAWGPVDPFVEAKFTTPTMVDQLEVALFIGPYATLSPVDVTVHTDAGDATTTLLPIQVKQPLNVVPGITSSVKVSIARSSYFAIDDVIGIRELTLAGTPVTPRLVVPNQLNDQFSAPGSPDPAWVFTRNRAATSPIVSLNSESQIARKFTVPKDGNFRLLASASSAKGQPLLRWLGSTPNFSVTADSTWGENPKAGPRNLVDGDSTTHWRSGNDITEAGGSALLDLKWNEPRTVSSLVLVRGAGEAIPRDLVIYAGNDARSAAVAADGTVNFEPVTTDSLSIRLNYAPIPIGDNTSSRVMGFGSIDISSVTDLYPGPVDRSAPYVASCDVGPNVTVGSASVSYSVATTAGALIDGSPFNLTPCSNNQLALSAGATLLDTSSGTSLATIDQLLLGNSPTMGAPAESPRALTINNWGTNDRTVMVATGTEGLLVVNEAFNEGWEATLDGTKLSSLKIDGWRQAFVLPAGAGGTVHLRFAPDRIFKLGTIFGLLTLLAVFVMALWPDRKKRQLDALNEGQPAKALL
;
A
#
# COMPACT_ATOMS: atom_id res chain seq x y z
N TRP A 1 -0.74 -10.57 26.22
CA TRP A 1 -0.39 -10.92 24.83
C TRP A 1 -1.09 -9.98 23.88
N ILE A 2 -0.47 -9.68 22.73
CA ILE A 2 -1.03 -8.78 21.72
C ILE A 2 -1.26 -9.58 20.43
N ILE A 3 -2.51 -9.61 19.95
CA ILE A 3 -2.91 -10.21 18.68
C ILE A 3 -2.88 -9.10 17.63
N THR A 4 -2.28 -9.36 16.47
CA THR A 4 -2.15 -8.38 15.38
C THR A 4 -2.66 -8.94 14.05
N ASP A 5 -2.97 -8.05 13.12
CA ASP A 5 -3.41 -8.34 11.75
C ASP A 5 -2.28 -8.21 10.71
N GLY A 6 -1.02 -8.20 11.16
CA GLY A 6 0.14 -7.91 10.32
C GLY A 6 0.63 -9.08 9.48
N ASN A 7 0.32 -10.32 9.85
CA ASN A 7 0.66 -11.50 9.05
C ASN A 7 -0.44 -11.78 8.02
N GLN A 8 -0.34 -11.19 6.83
CA GLN A 8 -1.44 -11.16 5.86
C GLN A 8 -1.28 -12.19 4.74
N ALA A 9 -2.42 -12.65 4.20
CA ALA A 9 -2.55 -13.51 3.04
C ALA A 9 -2.25 -12.77 1.73
N SER A 10 -1.01 -12.37 1.50
CA SER A 10 -0.56 -11.72 0.25
C SER A 10 0.59 -12.49 -0.40
N THR A 11 0.88 -12.21 -1.68
CA THR A 11 2.15 -12.57 -2.32
C THR A 11 3.17 -11.46 -2.12
N VAL A 12 4.46 -11.83 -2.25
CA VAL A 12 5.60 -10.90 -2.22
C VAL A 12 6.36 -11.04 -3.54
N ASP A 13 6.64 -9.91 -4.19
CA ASP A 13 7.54 -9.86 -5.34
C ASP A 13 9.00 -9.74 -4.86
N TYR A 14 9.72 -10.87 -4.93
CA TYR A 14 11.10 -10.95 -4.48
C TYR A 14 12.03 -10.24 -5.46
N GLY A 15 12.90 -9.38 -4.93
CA GLY A 15 13.78 -8.50 -5.72
C GLY A 15 13.37 -7.03 -5.63
N LEU A 16 12.14 -6.75 -5.20
CA LEU A 16 11.66 -5.42 -4.86
C LEU A 16 11.67 -5.21 -3.33
N ASN A 17 11.95 -3.97 -2.90
CA ASN A 17 11.98 -3.58 -1.47
C ASN A 17 10.91 -2.52 -1.10
N ARG A 18 10.12 -2.06 -2.07
CA ARG A 18 9.00 -1.12 -1.91
C ARG A 18 7.86 -1.58 -2.79
N ASN A 19 6.62 -1.42 -2.31
CA ASN A 19 5.39 -1.80 -3.03
C ASN A 19 5.48 -3.21 -3.63
N ASN A 20 6.03 -4.15 -2.85
CA ASN A 20 6.34 -5.50 -3.29
C ASN A 20 5.35 -6.53 -2.75
N LYS A 21 4.19 -6.09 -2.24
CA LYS A 21 3.14 -6.96 -1.69
C LYS A 21 1.85 -6.75 -2.45
N SER A 22 1.21 -7.85 -2.85
CA SER A 22 -0.12 -7.81 -3.45
C SER A 22 -1.21 -7.37 -2.45
N TYR A 23 -2.42 -7.20 -2.96
CA TYR A 23 -3.64 -7.22 -2.14
C TYR A 23 -3.78 -8.52 -1.32
N ILE A 24 -4.70 -8.49 -0.36
CA ILE A 24 -4.94 -9.60 0.56
C ILE A 24 -5.96 -10.54 -0.05
N TYR A 25 -5.62 -11.82 -0.11
CA TYR A 25 -6.45 -12.85 -0.72
C TYR A 25 -7.61 -13.28 0.17
N GLY A 26 -8.63 -13.83 -0.48
CA GLY A 26 -9.81 -14.41 0.16
C GLY A 26 -9.58 -15.74 0.87
N SER A 27 -8.35 -16.24 0.87
CA SER A 27 -7.99 -17.55 1.43
C SER A 27 -6.69 -17.47 2.22
N ASN A 28 -6.54 -18.34 3.21
CA ASN A 28 -5.29 -18.52 3.94
C ASN A 28 -4.42 -19.67 3.36
N ASN A 29 -4.88 -20.36 2.32
CA ASN A 29 -4.24 -21.53 1.72
C ASN A 29 -3.29 -21.21 0.55
N ASP A 30 -3.12 -19.92 0.20
CA ASP A 30 -2.19 -19.48 -0.84
C ASP A 30 -0.73 -19.72 -0.47
N ILE A 31 0.18 -19.71 -1.46
CA ILE A 31 1.62 -20.01 -1.30
C ILE A 31 2.19 -19.31 -0.06
N VAL A 32 2.57 -20.11 0.93
CA VAL A 32 3.14 -19.65 2.20
C VAL A 32 4.66 -19.77 2.15
N PRO A 33 5.42 -18.73 2.55
CA PRO A 33 6.86 -18.86 2.71
C PRO A 33 7.21 -20.02 3.65
N THR A 34 8.22 -20.81 3.30
CA THR A 34 8.64 -22.00 4.06
C THR A 34 8.78 -21.68 5.55
N GLY A 35 8.09 -22.45 6.41
CA GLY A 35 8.15 -22.31 7.86
C GLY A 35 7.11 -21.39 8.50
N GLN A 36 6.16 -20.83 7.74
CA GLN A 36 4.97 -20.17 8.30
C GLN A 36 3.74 -21.09 8.27
N ASP A 37 2.90 -20.96 9.29
CA ASP A 37 1.61 -21.64 9.37
C ASP A 37 0.55 -20.86 8.58
N PRO A 38 -0.08 -21.45 7.53
CA PRO A 38 -1.15 -20.82 6.78
C PRO A 38 -2.31 -20.37 7.69
N THR A 39 -2.62 -21.12 8.74
CA THR A 39 -3.74 -20.83 9.65
C THR A 39 -3.52 -19.60 10.52
N GLY A 40 -2.28 -19.15 10.66
CA GLY A 40 -1.89 -17.93 11.37
C GLY A 40 -1.94 -16.65 10.53
N ARG A 41 -2.55 -16.66 9.34
CA ARG A 41 -2.62 -15.52 8.42
C ARG A 41 -3.98 -14.83 8.44
N THR A 42 -3.94 -13.51 8.40
CA THR A 42 -5.10 -12.64 8.19
C THR A 42 -5.48 -12.66 6.72
N TYR A 43 -6.72 -12.97 6.39
CA TYR A 43 -7.24 -13.06 5.02
C TYR A 43 -8.46 -12.15 4.84
N GLN A 44 -8.89 -11.94 3.60
CA GLN A 44 -10.04 -11.11 3.26
C GLN A 44 -11.32 -11.94 3.20
N GLU A 45 -12.42 -11.40 3.73
CA GLU A 45 -13.77 -11.93 3.58
C GLU A 45 -14.66 -10.85 2.95
N LEU A 46 -15.58 -11.29 2.10
CA LEU A 46 -16.52 -10.42 1.39
C LEU A 46 -17.93 -10.93 1.66
N ASP A 47 -18.76 -10.11 2.30
CA ASP A 47 -20.13 -10.49 2.64
C ASP A 47 -20.93 -10.79 1.35
N GLY A 48 -21.45 -12.02 1.24
CA GLY A 48 -22.22 -12.49 0.07
C GLY A 48 -21.39 -13.03 -1.09
N PHE A 49 -20.06 -12.94 -1.04
CA PHE A 49 -19.16 -13.39 -2.11
C PHE A 49 -18.14 -14.40 -1.59
N ALA A 50 -18.00 -15.52 -2.31
CA ALA A 50 -16.98 -16.53 -2.04
C ALA A 50 -15.59 -16.06 -2.46
N SER A 51 -15.49 -15.30 -3.55
CA SER A 51 -14.22 -14.75 -4.04
C SER A 51 -14.46 -13.66 -5.08
N VAL A 52 -13.53 -12.71 -5.17
CA VAL A 52 -13.37 -11.84 -6.35
C VAL A 52 -11.96 -12.06 -6.89
N SER A 53 -11.87 -12.33 -8.19
CA SER A 53 -10.61 -12.61 -8.87
C SER A 53 -10.54 -11.84 -10.18
N ALA A 54 -9.34 -11.62 -10.70
CA ALA A 54 -9.15 -10.95 -11.98
C ALA A 54 -8.16 -11.71 -12.85
N SER A 55 -8.20 -11.46 -14.16
CA SER A 55 -7.21 -11.98 -15.11
C SER A 55 -5.78 -11.61 -14.73
N SER A 56 -5.61 -10.38 -14.24
CA SER A 56 -4.34 -9.81 -13.76
C SER A 56 -4.64 -8.54 -12.94
N VAL A 57 -3.65 -8.06 -12.17
CA VAL A 57 -3.80 -6.87 -11.30
C VAL A 57 -2.51 -6.04 -11.33
N GLY A 58 -2.62 -4.74 -11.61
CA GLY A 58 -1.51 -3.79 -11.47
C GLY A 58 -1.62 -2.62 -12.46
N PRO A 59 -1.09 -1.43 -12.13
CA PRO A 59 -1.26 -0.27 -12.98
C PRO A 59 -0.29 -0.30 -14.15
N GLY A 60 -0.75 -0.77 -15.31
CA GLY A 60 -0.05 -0.59 -16.58
C GLY A 60 1.42 -1.02 -16.55
N ILE A 61 2.32 -0.09 -16.91
CA ILE A 61 3.78 -0.28 -17.04
C ILE A 61 4.52 -0.57 -15.71
N PHE A 62 3.87 -0.37 -14.55
CA PHE A 62 4.48 -0.68 -13.26
C PHE A 62 4.28 -2.15 -12.96
N LEU A 63 5.39 -2.91 -12.92
CA LEU A 63 5.42 -4.34 -12.60
C LEU A 63 5.13 -4.63 -11.11
N ALA A 64 4.27 -3.85 -10.45
CA ALA A 64 4.00 -3.97 -9.02
C ALA A 64 2.55 -4.44 -8.78
N ASN A 65 2.39 -5.64 -8.24
CA ASN A 65 1.14 -6.06 -7.61
C ASN A 65 0.93 -5.17 -6.38
N SER A 66 0.07 -4.17 -6.49
CA SER A 66 -0.11 -3.18 -5.42
C SER A 66 -1.49 -3.35 -4.77
N PRO A 67 -1.61 -3.30 -3.42
CA PRO A 67 -2.86 -3.66 -2.75
C PRO A 67 -4.04 -2.72 -3.06
N GLU A 68 -3.77 -1.48 -3.49
CA GLU A 68 -4.76 -0.50 -3.92
C GLU A 68 -5.60 -0.92 -5.13
N PHE A 69 -5.13 -1.87 -5.94
CA PHE A 69 -5.84 -2.36 -7.13
C PHE A 69 -6.53 -3.72 -6.89
N ASP A 70 -6.78 -4.05 -5.62
CA ASP A 70 -7.54 -5.26 -5.25
C ASP A 70 -8.83 -5.34 -6.08
N PRO A 71 -9.04 -6.43 -6.86
CA PRO A 71 -10.23 -6.56 -7.68
C PRO A 71 -11.53 -6.55 -6.89
N ALA A 72 -11.52 -6.86 -5.58
CA ALA A 72 -12.70 -6.75 -4.73
C ALA A 72 -13.19 -5.31 -4.53
N ARG A 73 -12.34 -4.32 -4.78
CA ARG A 73 -12.67 -2.89 -4.61
C ARG A 73 -13.74 -2.40 -5.55
N ILE A 74 -13.93 -3.05 -6.71
CA ILE A 74 -15.01 -2.69 -7.62
C ILE A 74 -16.41 -2.86 -7.01
N LEU A 75 -16.53 -3.56 -5.87
CA LEU A 75 -17.79 -3.82 -5.19
C LEU A 75 -18.02 -2.92 -3.97
N ASP A 76 -17.08 -2.04 -3.61
CA ASP A 76 -17.12 -1.33 -2.32
C ASP A 76 -17.88 -0.01 -2.33
N GLY A 77 -18.25 0.50 -3.50
CA GLY A 77 -18.99 1.75 -3.64
C GLY A 77 -18.14 3.00 -3.44
N ASP A 78 -16.81 2.87 -3.28
CA ASP A 78 -15.89 4.00 -3.19
C ASP A 78 -15.37 4.37 -4.58
N PRO A 79 -15.82 5.50 -5.16
CA PRO A 79 -15.41 5.92 -6.50
C PRO A 79 -13.93 6.29 -6.58
N ASN A 80 -13.17 6.28 -5.48
CA ASN A 80 -11.72 6.50 -5.48
C ASN A 80 -10.92 5.20 -5.49
N THR A 81 -11.57 4.05 -5.54
CA THR A 81 -10.95 2.75 -5.71
C THR A 81 -11.29 2.18 -7.08
N TRP A 82 -10.43 1.31 -7.61
CA TRP A 82 -10.64 0.68 -8.89
C TRP A 82 -9.71 -0.51 -9.08
N TRP A 83 -10.11 -1.40 -9.97
CA TRP A 83 -9.25 -2.42 -10.53
C TRP A 83 -8.76 -2.00 -11.92
N VAL A 84 -7.50 -2.31 -12.21
CA VAL A 84 -6.92 -2.24 -13.56
C VAL A 84 -6.10 -3.50 -13.84
N PRO A 85 -6.14 -4.01 -15.09
CA PRO A 85 -5.35 -5.16 -15.47
C PRO A 85 -3.87 -4.81 -15.50
N ARG A 86 -3.03 -5.79 -15.16
CA ARG A 86 -1.57 -5.68 -15.30
C ARG A 86 -1.19 -5.69 -16.77
N ARG A 87 -0.23 -4.85 -17.14
CA ARG A 87 0.44 -4.92 -18.43
C ARG A 87 1.58 -5.94 -18.40
N ILE A 88 1.61 -6.84 -19.37
CA ILE A 88 2.56 -7.95 -19.47
C ILE A 88 3.68 -7.63 -20.48
N GLU A 89 3.38 -6.91 -21.56
CA GLU A 89 4.35 -6.57 -22.61
C GLU A 89 4.37 -5.06 -22.87
N VAL A 90 5.56 -4.52 -23.18
CA VAL A 90 5.75 -3.07 -23.42
C VAL A 90 5.18 -2.65 -24.78
N ASP A 91 5.12 -3.55 -25.77
CA ASP A 91 4.61 -3.26 -27.11
C ASP A 91 3.77 -4.43 -27.65
N GLY A 92 2.67 -4.13 -28.37
CA GLY A 92 1.84 -5.12 -29.08
C GLY A 92 0.40 -5.25 -28.59
N PHE A 93 -0.49 -5.77 -29.46
CA PHE A 93 -1.92 -6.00 -29.16
C PHE A 93 -2.18 -6.91 -27.95
N ASN A 94 -1.18 -7.70 -27.51
CA ASN A 94 -1.26 -8.60 -26.36
C ASN A 94 -0.69 -7.97 -25.07
N ALA A 95 -0.52 -6.64 -25.02
CA ALA A 95 0.01 -5.94 -23.84
C ALA A 95 -0.68 -6.31 -22.52
N TRP A 96 -1.95 -6.74 -22.58
CA TRP A 96 -2.78 -7.11 -21.42
C TRP A 96 -2.93 -8.64 -21.23
N GLY A 97 -2.18 -9.43 -22.00
CA GLY A 97 -2.23 -10.89 -22.01
C GLY A 97 -3.04 -11.50 -23.17
N PRO A 98 -3.13 -12.85 -23.20
CA PRO A 98 -3.76 -13.58 -24.30
C PRO A 98 -5.30 -13.59 -24.24
N VAL A 99 -5.88 -13.17 -23.12
CA VAL A 99 -7.34 -13.16 -22.87
C VAL A 99 -7.81 -11.73 -22.63
N ASP A 100 -9.10 -11.50 -22.84
CA ASP A 100 -9.72 -10.22 -22.48
C ASP A 100 -9.58 -9.97 -20.97
N PRO A 101 -9.08 -8.79 -20.55
CA PRO A 101 -9.03 -8.42 -19.14
C PRO A 101 -10.40 -8.59 -18.47
N PHE A 102 -10.44 -9.26 -17.32
CA PHE A 102 -11.71 -9.50 -16.64
C PHE A 102 -11.59 -9.44 -15.11
N VAL A 103 -12.73 -9.18 -14.46
CA VAL A 103 -12.98 -9.47 -13.05
C VAL A 103 -14.13 -10.46 -12.94
N GLU A 104 -13.98 -11.47 -12.09
CA GLU A 104 -15.02 -12.46 -11.76
C GLU A 104 -15.36 -12.38 -10.27
N ALA A 105 -16.63 -12.13 -9.97
CA ALA A 105 -17.20 -12.20 -8.64
C ALA A 105 -18.02 -13.49 -8.50
N LYS A 106 -17.69 -14.32 -7.51
CA LYS A 106 -18.41 -15.57 -7.21
C LYS A 106 -19.28 -15.38 -5.97
N PHE A 107 -20.57 -15.67 -6.07
CA PHE A 107 -21.48 -15.56 -4.94
C PHE A 107 -21.29 -16.73 -3.96
N THR A 108 -21.49 -16.48 -2.67
CA THR A 108 -21.54 -17.55 -1.66
C THR A 108 -22.77 -18.44 -1.85
N THR A 109 -23.86 -17.87 -2.37
CA THR A 109 -25.10 -18.58 -2.70
C THR A 109 -25.55 -18.15 -4.09
N PRO A 110 -25.97 -19.08 -4.98
CA PRO A 110 -26.47 -18.70 -6.30
C PRO A 110 -27.54 -17.62 -6.20
N THR A 111 -27.34 -16.52 -6.93
CA THR A 111 -28.12 -15.28 -6.80
C THR A 111 -28.75 -14.93 -8.14
N MET A 112 -29.99 -14.42 -8.11
CA MET A 112 -30.65 -13.90 -9.31
C MET A 112 -29.93 -12.63 -9.78
N VAL A 113 -29.50 -12.62 -11.03
CA VAL A 113 -28.90 -11.45 -11.68
C VAL A 113 -29.75 -11.10 -12.89
N ASP A 114 -30.37 -9.93 -12.87
CA ASP A 114 -31.18 -9.38 -13.96
C ASP A 114 -30.82 -7.91 -14.29
N GLN A 115 -30.01 -7.26 -13.45
CA GLN A 115 -29.50 -5.91 -13.62
C GLN A 115 -28.07 -5.78 -13.13
N LEU A 116 -27.26 -5.02 -13.86
CA LEU A 116 -25.87 -4.71 -13.57
C LEU A 116 -25.57 -3.28 -14.04
N GLU A 117 -24.78 -2.54 -13.27
CA GLU A 117 -24.19 -1.28 -13.71
C GLU A 117 -22.69 -1.30 -13.51
N VAL A 118 -21.94 -0.66 -14.39
CA VAL A 118 -20.49 -0.53 -14.29
C VAL A 118 -20.06 0.93 -14.47
N ALA A 119 -19.12 1.39 -13.65
CA ALA A 119 -18.34 2.58 -13.95
C ALA A 119 -16.93 2.13 -14.36
N LEU A 120 -16.47 2.58 -15.53
CA LEU A 120 -15.13 2.27 -15.99
C LEU A 120 -14.10 3.15 -15.27
N PHE A 121 -12.93 2.60 -15.03
CA PHE A 121 -11.73 3.41 -14.84
C PHE A 121 -11.16 3.71 -16.23
N ILE A 122 -10.96 4.99 -16.53
CA ILE A 122 -10.31 5.44 -17.75
C ILE A 122 -9.04 6.19 -17.34
N GLY A 123 -7.89 5.62 -17.69
CA GLY A 123 -6.60 6.21 -17.39
C GLY A 123 -6.47 7.60 -18.03
N PRO A 124 -5.67 8.50 -17.44
CA PRO A 124 -5.53 9.88 -17.94
C PRO A 124 -4.94 9.97 -19.36
N TYR A 125 -4.23 8.92 -19.79
CA TYR A 125 -3.65 8.80 -21.12
C TYR A 125 -4.47 7.93 -22.07
N ALA A 126 -5.62 7.41 -21.62
CA ALA A 126 -6.41 6.50 -22.42
C ALA A 126 -7.12 7.22 -23.58
N THR A 127 -7.12 6.58 -24.73
CA THR A 127 -7.85 7.01 -25.92
C THR A 127 -9.35 6.95 -25.63
N LEU A 128 -10.06 8.08 -25.79
CA LEU A 128 -11.50 8.16 -25.55
C LEU A 128 -12.29 7.56 -26.72
N SER A 129 -12.41 6.24 -26.73
CA SER A 129 -13.17 5.45 -27.69
C SER A 129 -14.19 4.54 -27.00
N PRO A 130 -15.28 4.13 -27.66
CA PRO A 130 -16.23 3.19 -27.07
C PRO A 130 -15.56 1.90 -26.57
N VAL A 131 -16.03 1.40 -25.43
CA VAL A 131 -15.44 0.24 -24.73
C VAL A 131 -16.44 -0.91 -24.76
N ASP A 132 -16.06 -2.04 -25.36
CA ASP A 132 -16.91 -3.23 -25.40
C ASP A 132 -16.70 -4.06 -24.13
N VAL A 133 -17.79 -4.28 -23.39
CA VAL A 133 -17.81 -5.04 -22.14
C VAL A 133 -18.75 -6.22 -22.28
N THR A 134 -18.26 -7.42 -21.96
CA THR A 134 -19.04 -8.66 -21.98
C THR A 134 -19.24 -9.18 -20.56
N VAL A 135 -20.50 -9.40 -20.20
CA VAL A 135 -20.90 -10.06 -18.95
C VAL A 135 -21.13 -11.54 -19.26
N HIS A 136 -20.48 -12.42 -18.50
CA HIS A 136 -20.70 -13.86 -18.53
C HIS A 136 -21.35 -14.32 -17.22
N THR A 137 -22.41 -15.11 -17.35
CA THR A 137 -23.14 -15.74 -16.24
C THR A 137 -23.53 -17.17 -16.61
N ASP A 138 -24.05 -17.94 -15.65
CA ASP A 138 -24.62 -19.28 -15.93
C ASP A 138 -25.84 -19.24 -16.86
N ALA A 139 -26.52 -18.10 -16.95
CA ALA A 139 -27.67 -17.91 -17.83
C ALA A 139 -27.28 -17.59 -19.28
N GLY A 140 -26.02 -17.17 -19.51
CA GLY A 140 -25.48 -16.81 -20.81
C GLY A 140 -24.65 -15.53 -20.78
N ASP A 141 -24.24 -15.13 -21.97
CA ASP A 141 -23.34 -13.99 -22.19
C ASP A 141 -24.09 -12.82 -22.85
N ALA A 142 -23.74 -11.60 -22.48
CA ALA A 142 -24.26 -10.39 -23.09
C ALA A 142 -23.17 -9.31 -23.19
N THR A 143 -23.09 -8.64 -24.35
CA THR A 143 -22.12 -7.58 -24.61
C THR A 143 -22.81 -6.21 -24.65
N THR A 144 -22.12 -5.20 -24.13
CA THR A 144 -22.55 -3.80 -24.12
C THR A 144 -21.39 -2.92 -24.58
N THR A 145 -21.64 -2.02 -25.53
CA THR A 145 -20.68 -0.98 -25.91
C THR A 145 -20.92 0.26 -25.04
N LEU A 146 -19.94 0.60 -24.21
CA LEU A 146 -20.00 1.70 -23.26
C LEU A 146 -19.33 2.95 -23.80
N LEU A 147 -19.75 4.12 -23.31
CA LEU A 147 -19.02 5.35 -23.51
C LEU A 147 -17.76 5.36 -22.63
N PRO A 148 -16.63 5.96 -23.07
CA PRO A 148 -15.38 6.07 -22.30
C PRO A 148 -15.48 7.13 -21.21
N ILE A 149 -16.44 6.98 -20.31
CA ILE A 149 -16.73 7.89 -19.21
C ILE A 149 -16.70 7.12 -17.89
N GLN A 150 -16.32 7.80 -16.81
CA GLN A 150 -16.11 7.19 -15.49
C GLN A 150 -17.35 7.26 -14.58
N VAL A 151 -18.54 7.27 -15.18
CA VAL A 151 -19.83 7.23 -14.47
C VAL A 151 -20.51 5.87 -14.68
N LYS A 152 -21.44 5.51 -13.79
CA LYS A 152 -22.18 4.25 -13.89
C LYS A 152 -22.99 4.21 -15.19
N GLN A 153 -22.88 3.09 -15.90
CA GLN A 153 -23.60 2.79 -17.12
C GLN A 153 -24.22 1.39 -16.99
N PRO A 154 -25.45 1.17 -17.48
CA PRO A 154 -26.09 -0.13 -17.40
C PRO A 154 -25.37 -1.15 -18.31
N LEU A 155 -25.29 -2.39 -17.86
CA LEU A 155 -24.79 -3.52 -18.65
C LEU A 155 -25.95 -4.42 -19.07
N ASN A 156 -25.89 -4.89 -20.32
CA ASN A 156 -26.73 -5.99 -20.78
C ASN A 156 -26.35 -7.28 -20.02
N VAL A 157 -27.36 -8.01 -19.56
CA VAL A 157 -27.19 -9.31 -18.91
C VAL A 157 -28.36 -10.22 -19.30
N VAL A 158 -28.10 -11.53 -19.41
CA VAL A 158 -29.18 -12.53 -19.57
C VAL A 158 -29.73 -12.84 -18.17
N PRO A 159 -31.01 -12.55 -17.87
CA PRO A 159 -31.54 -12.75 -16.52
C PRO A 159 -31.51 -14.22 -16.10
N GLY A 160 -30.97 -14.51 -14.92
CA GLY A 160 -31.04 -15.85 -14.34
C GLY A 160 -30.33 -15.98 -12.99
N ILE A 161 -30.57 -17.10 -12.31
CA ILE A 161 -29.84 -17.46 -11.09
C ILE A 161 -28.46 -17.96 -11.50
N THR A 162 -27.41 -17.33 -10.96
CA THR A 162 -26.02 -17.68 -11.28
C THR A 162 -25.14 -17.72 -10.04
N SER A 163 -24.08 -18.52 -10.14
CA SER A 163 -23.03 -18.69 -9.17
C SER A 163 -21.89 -17.67 -9.31
N SER A 164 -21.69 -17.08 -10.50
CA SER A 164 -20.70 -16.03 -10.71
C SER A 164 -21.09 -15.04 -11.80
N VAL A 165 -20.52 -13.84 -11.70
CA VAL A 165 -20.57 -12.79 -12.73
C VAL A 165 -19.15 -12.47 -13.14
N LYS A 166 -18.79 -12.71 -14.40
CA LYS A 166 -17.51 -12.32 -14.97
C LYS A 166 -17.71 -11.16 -15.95
N VAL A 167 -17.06 -10.03 -15.68
CA VAL A 167 -17.09 -8.83 -16.52
C VAL A 167 -15.76 -8.72 -17.25
N SER A 168 -15.78 -8.86 -18.58
CA SER A 168 -14.61 -8.81 -19.45
C SER A 168 -14.60 -7.53 -20.29
N ILE A 169 -13.46 -6.85 -20.40
CA ILE A 169 -13.24 -5.70 -21.29
C ILE A 169 -12.53 -6.19 -22.55
N ALA A 170 -13.12 -5.97 -23.71
CA ALA A 170 -12.54 -6.42 -24.97
C ALA A 170 -11.16 -5.78 -25.22
N ARG A 171 -10.17 -6.59 -25.61
CA ARG A 171 -8.83 -6.07 -25.93
C ARG A 171 -8.81 -5.09 -27.10
N SER A 172 -9.81 -5.15 -27.99
CA SER A 172 -9.99 -4.20 -29.08
C SER A 172 -10.31 -2.78 -28.63
N SER A 173 -10.68 -2.58 -27.35
CA SER A 173 -10.93 -1.26 -26.77
C SER A 173 -9.67 -0.55 -26.28
N TYR A 174 -8.49 -1.20 -26.36
CA TYR A 174 -7.19 -0.63 -26.01
C TYR A 174 -6.45 -0.28 -27.31
N PHE A 175 -6.51 0.99 -27.71
CA PHE A 175 -5.99 1.51 -28.97
C PHE A 175 -4.54 1.97 -28.89
N ALA A 176 -4.07 2.37 -27.70
CA ALA A 176 -2.72 2.86 -27.49
C ALA A 176 -1.98 2.13 -26.36
N ILE A 177 -0.65 2.29 -26.37
CA ILE A 177 0.27 1.74 -25.36
C ILE A 177 -0.08 2.18 -23.93
N ASP A 178 -0.60 3.39 -23.79
CA ASP A 178 -0.91 4.03 -22.50
C ASP A 178 -2.40 3.92 -22.10
N ASP A 179 -3.20 3.17 -22.87
CA ASP A 179 -4.60 2.94 -22.55
C ASP A 179 -4.71 2.04 -21.32
N VAL A 180 -4.87 2.63 -20.14
CA VAL A 180 -5.19 1.90 -18.91
C VAL A 180 -6.69 1.98 -18.68
N ILE A 181 -7.42 0.96 -19.11
CA ILE A 181 -8.87 0.84 -18.88
C ILE A 181 -9.11 -0.26 -17.85
N GLY A 182 -10.00 0.01 -16.90
CA GLY A 182 -10.33 -0.91 -15.82
C GLY A 182 -11.78 -0.75 -15.36
N ILE A 183 -12.08 -1.32 -14.21
CA ILE A 183 -13.41 -1.22 -13.58
C ILE A 183 -13.24 -0.43 -12.30
N ARG A 184 -13.96 0.69 -12.20
CA ARG A 184 -14.02 1.52 -10.99
C ARG A 184 -15.07 0.99 -10.05
N GLU A 185 -16.27 0.75 -10.56
CA GLU A 185 -17.42 0.25 -9.79
C GLU A 185 -18.19 -0.79 -10.58
N LEU A 186 -18.71 -1.80 -9.91
CA LEU A 186 -19.63 -2.80 -10.40
C LEU A 186 -20.78 -2.94 -9.41
N THR A 187 -21.95 -2.44 -9.79
CA THR A 187 -23.17 -2.54 -8.99
C THR A 187 -23.96 -3.77 -9.41
N LEU A 188 -24.16 -4.69 -8.47
CA LEU A 188 -24.90 -5.94 -8.64
C LEU A 188 -25.53 -6.39 -7.31
N ALA A 189 -26.33 -7.45 -7.34
CA ALA A 189 -27.03 -7.95 -6.15
C ALA A 189 -26.07 -8.24 -4.97
N GLY A 190 -26.29 -7.59 -3.83
CA GLY A 190 -25.44 -7.71 -2.63
C GLY A 190 -24.34 -6.65 -2.49
N THR A 191 -24.25 -5.68 -3.42
CA THR A 191 -23.33 -4.53 -3.31
C THR A 191 -24.03 -3.30 -2.70
N PRO A 192 -23.29 -2.36 -2.07
CA PRO A 192 -21.83 -2.38 -1.84
C PRO A 192 -21.41 -3.37 -0.75
N VAL A 193 -20.18 -3.89 -0.87
CA VAL A 193 -19.56 -4.81 0.10
C VAL A 193 -18.36 -4.14 0.73
N THR A 194 -18.17 -4.29 2.03
CA THR A 194 -16.94 -3.84 2.70
C THR A 194 -15.93 -5.00 2.76
N PRO A 195 -14.79 -4.94 2.05
CA PRO A 195 -13.72 -5.93 2.20
C PRO A 195 -13.24 -5.95 3.64
N ARG A 196 -13.34 -7.11 4.30
CA ARG A 196 -13.09 -7.24 5.73
C ARG A 196 -11.96 -8.20 5.99
N LEU A 197 -10.97 -7.78 6.78
CA LEU A 197 -9.88 -8.69 7.12
C LEU A 197 -10.22 -9.53 8.35
N VAL A 198 -10.12 -10.85 8.21
CA VAL A 198 -10.38 -11.82 9.26
C VAL A 198 -9.10 -12.10 10.02
N VAL A 199 -9.09 -11.75 11.30
CA VAL A 199 -7.93 -11.92 12.17
C VAL A 199 -7.86 -13.37 12.69
N PRO A 200 -6.69 -14.03 12.67
CA PRO A 200 -6.51 -15.37 13.20
C PRO A 200 -6.94 -15.50 14.66
N ASN A 201 -7.55 -16.64 15.00
CA ASN A 201 -8.04 -16.94 16.34
C ASN A 201 -7.34 -18.14 17.01
N GLN A 202 -6.25 -18.66 16.43
CA GLN A 202 -5.52 -19.84 16.91
C GLN A 202 -5.00 -19.72 18.36
N LEU A 203 -4.81 -18.51 18.87
CA LEU A 203 -4.37 -18.26 20.25
C LEU A 203 -5.53 -18.08 21.23
N ASN A 204 -6.79 -18.12 20.77
CA ASN A 204 -7.94 -17.78 21.60
C ASN A 204 -8.09 -18.70 22.82
N ASP A 205 -7.80 -19.98 22.68
CA ASP A 205 -7.89 -20.96 23.77
C ASP A 205 -7.02 -20.59 24.98
N GLN A 206 -5.91 -19.85 24.77
CA GLN A 206 -5.05 -19.37 25.85
C GLN A 206 -5.73 -18.31 26.73
N PHE A 207 -6.78 -17.67 26.22
CA PHE A 207 -7.50 -16.58 26.88
C PHE A 207 -8.91 -16.99 27.32
N SER A 208 -9.44 -18.13 26.89
CA SER A 208 -10.84 -18.53 27.15
C SER A 208 -11.09 -19.00 28.59
N ALA A 209 -10.07 -19.44 29.32
CA ALA A 209 -10.23 -19.98 30.68
C ALA A 209 -10.51 -18.89 31.74
N PRO A 210 -11.34 -19.15 32.76
CA PRO A 210 -11.48 -18.24 33.91
C PRO A 210 -10.13 -17.95 34.58
N GLY A 211 -9.86 -16.67 34.87
CA GLY A 211 -8.59 -16.23 35.48
C GLY A 211 -7.40 -16.08 34.52
N SER A 212 -7.56 -16.40 33.23
CA SER A 212 -6.58 -16.05 32.20
C SER A 212 -6.43 -14.52 32.07
N PRO A 213 -5.27 -14.00 31.64
CA PRO A 213 -5.15 -12.59 31.29
C PRO A 213 -6.04 -12.25 30.09
N ASP A 214 -6.47 -11.00 30.00
CA ASP A 214 -7.19 -10.53 28.81
C ASP A 214 -6.25 -10.39 27.61
N PRO A 215 -6.69 -10.73 26.39
CA PRO A 215 -5.97 -10.38 25.18
C PRO A 215 -6.03 -8.87 24.94
N ALA A 216 -5.07 -8.38 24.15
CA ALA A 216 -5.18 -7.10 23.48
C ALA A 216 -5.05 -7.34 21.97
N TRP A 217 -5.74 -6.53 21.17
CA TRP A 217 -5.67 -6.52 19.72
C TRP A 217 -5.09 -5.20 19.24
N VAL A 218 -4.19 -5.27 18.27
CA VAL A 218 -3.73 -4.11 17.51
C VAL A 218 -4.15 -4.30 16.07
N PHE A 219 -5.00 -3.41 15.58
CA PHE A 219 -5.43 -3.36 14.19
C PHE A 219 -4.73 -2.20 13.51
N THR A 220 -4.15 -2.46 12.34
CA THR A 220 -3.42 -1.44 11.58
C THR A 220 -4.01 -1.30 10.19
N ARG A 221 -4.26 -0.06 9.78
CA ARG A 221 -4.66 0.24 8.41
C ARG A 221 -3.49 0.00 7.48
N ASN A 222 -3.67 -0.84 6.48
CA ASN A 222 -2.70 -1.02 5.42
C ASN A 222 -2.59 0.28 4.61
N ARG A 223 -1.35 0.62 4.28
CA ARG A 223 -1.03 1.72 3.38
C ARG A 223 0.08 1.28 2.45
N ALA A 224 -0.05 1.60 1.17
CA ALA A 224 1.11 1.60 0.29
C ALA A 224 2.10 2.66 0.81
N ALA A 225 3.40 2.43 0.63
CA ALA A 225 4.37 3.49 0.86
C ALA A 225 3.97 4.66 -0.04
N THR A 226 3.96 5.88 0.51
CA THR A 226 3.67 7.09 -0.27
C THR A 226 4.69 7.23 -1.38
N SER A 227 4.38 6.66 -2.54
CA SER A 227 5.12 6.95 -3.76
C SER A 227 4.62 8.29 -4.25
N PRO A 228 5.52 9.19 -4.68
CA PRO A 228 5.13 10.40 -5.38
C PRO A 228 4.13 10.10 -6.52
N ILE A 229 4.27 8.97 -7.21
CA ILE A 229 3.52 8.65 -8.43
C ILE A 229 2.11 8.09 -8.15
N VAL A 230 1.87 7.50 -6.96
CA VAL A 230 0.61 6.83 -6.62
C VAL A 230 0.31 7.04 -5.14
N SER A 231 -0.62 7.94 -4.84
CA SER A 231 -1.17 8.13 -3.49
C SER A 231 -2.49 7.38 -3.36
N LEU A 232 -2.43 6.05 -3.49
CA LEU A 232 -3.62 5.22 -3.30
C LEU A 232 -3.61 4.60 -1.91
N ASN A 233 -4.77 4.64 -1.27
CA ASN A 233 -4.99 3.99 0.00
C ASN A 233 -5.36 2.54 -0.29
N SER A 234 -4.60 1.59 0.23
CA SER A 234 -4.98 0.16 0.16
C SER A 234 -6.17 -0.17 1.05
N GLU A 235 -6.40 0.65 2.09
CA GLU A 235 -7.60 0.64 2.93
C GLU A 235 -8.10 2.07 3.15
N SER A 236 -9.32 2.36 2.68
CA SER A 236 -10.06 3.60 2.98
C SER A 236 -10.55 3.65 4.43
N GLN A 237 -10.76 2.48 5.04
CA GLN A 237 -11.14 2.27 6.44
C GLN A 237 -10.53 0.97 6.98
N ILE A 238 -10.40 0.85 8.31
CA ILE A 238 -10.13 -0.42 8.98
C ILE A 238 -11.46 -1.16 9.14
N ALA A 239 -11.62 -2.27 8.41
CA ALA A 239 -12.71 -3.21 8.57
C ALA A 239 -12.16 -4.59 8.94
N ARG A 240 -12.51 -5.11 10.12
CA ARG A 240 -11.98 -6.37 10.67
C ARG A 240 -13.09 -7.27 11.18
N LYS A 241 -12.83 -8.58 11.16
CA LYS A 241 -13.57 -9.61 11.88
C LYS A 241 -12.60 -10.35 12.77
N PHE A 242 -12.87 -10.42 14.06
CA PHE A 242 -12.00 -11.08 15.03
C PHE A 242 -12.85 -11.84 16.05
N THR A 243 -12.21 -12.73 16.83
CA THR A 243 -12.91 -13.53 17.84
C THR A 243 -12.51 -13.10 19.24
N VAL A 244 -13.49 -12.70 20.04
CA VAL A 244 -13.34 -12.44 21.47
C VAL A 244 -13.40 -13.78 22.22
N PRO A 245 -12.36 -14.16 23.00
CA PRO A 245 -12.28 -15.50 23.58
C PRO A 245 -13.19 -15.71 24.80
N LYS A 246 -13.51 -14.64 25.53
CA LYS A 246 -14.38 -14.64 26.71
C LYS A 246 -15.03 -13.27 26.88
N ASP A 247 -16.17 -13.22 27.57
CA ASP A 247 -16.81 -11.97 27.95
C ASP A 247 -15.84 -11.09 28.74
N GLY A 248 -15.82 -9.78 28.44
CA GLY A 248 -14.90 -8.87 29.08
C GLY A 248 -15.16 -7.40 28.74
N ASN A 249 -14.52 -6.52 29.50
CA ASN A 249 -14.51 -5.09 29.23
C ASN A 249 -13.14 -4.70 28.70
N PHE A 250 -13.06 -4.08 27.52
CA PHE A 250 -11.80 -3.77 26.86
C PHE A 250 -11.71 -2.28 26.54
N ARG A 251 -10.57 -1.65 26.83
CA ARG A 251 -10.34 -0.24 26.48
C ARG A 251 -9.98 -0.09 25.01
N LEU A 252 -10.64 0.84 24.31
CA LEU A 252 -10.33 1.18 22.92
C LEU A 252 -9.54 2.50 22.82
N LEU A 253 -8.37 2.42 22.21
CA LEU A 253 -7.51 3.56 21.90
C LEU A 253 -7.29 3.64 20.39
N ALA A 254 -7.18 4.86 19.87
CA ALA A 254 -7.06 5.10 18.44
C ALA A 254 -6.00 6.17 18.14
N SER A 255 -5.24 5.96 17.08
CA SER A 255 -4.44 6.99 16.42
C SER A 255 -4.89 7.16 14.98
N ALA A 256 -4.73 8.36 14.47
CA ALA A 256 -5.11 8.76 13.13
C ALA A 256 -3.97 9.55 12.48
N SER A 257 -4.13 9.81 11.20
CA SER A 257 -3.36 10.81 10.48
C SER A 257 -4.28 11.54 9.51
N SER A 258 -3.70 12.39 8.68
CA SER A 258 -4.40 13.16 7.67
C SER A 258 -5.25 12.29 6.75
N ALA A 259 -6.54 12.62 6.64
CA ALA A 259 -7.38 12.20 5.55
C ALA A 259 -6.87 12.90 4.28
N LYS A 260 -6.33 12.12 3.34
CA LYS A 260 -5.87 12.65 2.04
C LYS A 260 -7.06 12.95 1.14
N GLY A 261 -6.84 13.78 0.12
CA GLY A 261 -7.84 14.11 -0.88
C GLY A 261 -8.24 15.58 -0.91
N GLN A 262 -9.15 15.88 -1.82
CA GLN A 262 -9.78 17.19 -2.01
C GLN A 262 -10.28 17.88 -0.73
N PRO A 263 -10.84 17.18 0.28
CA PRO A 263 -11.24 17.85 1.53
C PRO A 263 -10.08 18.56 2.24
N LEU A 264 -8.90 17.91 2.33
CA LEU A 264 -7.71 18.52 2.93
C LEU A 264 -7.18 19.67 2.07
N LEU A 265 -7.09 19.47 0.76
CA LEU A 265 -6.61 20.50 -0.17
C LEU A 265 -7.51 21.74 -0.14
N ARG A 266 -8.84 21.55 -0.08
CA ARG A 266 -9.82 22.63 0.04
C ARG A 266 -9.71 23.35 1.38
N TRP A 267 -9.54 22.61 2.49
CA TRP A 267 -9.33 23.22 3.81
C TRP A 267 -8.06 24.07 3.84
N LEU A 268 -6.95 23.56 3.29
CA LEU A 268 -5.71 24.33 3.16
C LEU A 268 -5.89 25.55 2.24
N GLY A 269 -6.58 25.39 1.12
CA GLY A 269 -6.77 26.43 0.11
C GLY A 269 -7.80 27.49 0.46
N SER A 270 -8.50 27.39 1.60
CA SER A 270 -9.60 28.29 1.97
C SER A 270 -9.29 29.12 3.21
N THR A 271 -9.67 30.40 3.15
CA THR A 271 -9.72 31.35 4.25
C THR A 271 -11.10 32.03 4.27
N PRO A 272 -11.45 32.82 5.30
CA PRO A 272 -12.75 33.51 5.33
C PRO A 272 -13.05 34.39 4.11
N ASN A 273 -12.01 34.96 3.47
CA ASN A 273 -12.18 35.96 2.39
C ASN A 273 -11.65 35.50 1.03
N PHE A 274 -11.02 34.33 0.94
CA PHE A 274 -10.38 33.83 -0.27
C PHE A 274 -10.34 32.30 -0.29
N SER A 275 -10.58 31.67 -1.44
CA SER A 275 -10.33 30.24 -1.64
C SER A 275 -9.73 29.94 -3.00
N VAL A 276 -8.85 28.95 -3.06
CA VAL A 276 -8.33 28.36 -4.30
C VAL A 276 -8.49 26.84 -4.30
N THR A 277 -9.03 26.28 -5.37
CA THR A 277 -9.14 24.83 -5.60
C THR A 277 -8.71 24.45 -7.01
N ALA A 278 -8.45 23.17 -7.23
CA ALA A 278 -8.18 22.58 -8.52
C ALA A 278 -9.06 21.34 -8.72
N ASP A 279 -9.39 21.02 -9.97
CA ASP A 279 -10.09 19.77 -10.32
C ASP A 279 -9.33 18.51 -9.89
N SER A 280 -8.01 18.60 -9.87
CA SER A 280 -7.10 17.50 -9.62
C SER A 280 -5.79 18.02 -9.03
N THR A 281 -5.13 17.18 -8.25
CA THR A 281 -3.79 17.45 -7.72
C THR A 281 -3.00 16.17 -7.72
N TRP A 282 -1.72 16.26 -8.05
CA TRP A 282 -0.86 15.10 -8.12
C TRP A 282 -0.82 14.33 -6.80
N GLY A 283 -1.35 13.09 -6.86
CA GLY A 283 -1.49 12.20 -5.72
C GLY A 283 -2.29 12.81 -4.56
N GLU A 284 -3.18 13.78 -4.82
CA GLU A 284 -3.92 14.51 -3.79
C GLU A 284 -3.00 15.05 -2.67
N ASN A 285 -1.75 15.37 -3.02
CA ASN A 285 -0.69 15.70 -2.08
C ASN A 285 -0.74 17.19 -1.73
N PRO A 286 -0.89 17.57 -0.44
CA PRO A 286 -0.91 18.96 -0.03
C PRO A 286 0.39 19.72 -0.38
N LYS A 287 1.52 19.02 -0.53
CA LYS A 287 2.80 19.63 -0.95
C LYS A 287 2.82 20.05 -2.42
N ALA A 288 1.86 19.57 -3.22
CA ALA A 288 1.66 19.96 -4.61
C ALA A 288 0.27 20.61 -4.83
N GLY A 289 -0.39 21.03 -3.75
CA GLY A 289 -1.77 21.48 -3.75
C GLY A 289 -1.96 22.88 -4.34
N PRO A 290 -3.21 23.23 -4.70
CA PRO A 290 -3.53 24.51 -5.35
C PRO A 290 -3.22 25.74 -4.49
N ARG A 291 -3.18 25.58 -3.16
CA ARG A 291 -2.78 26.66 -2.24
C ARG A 291 -1.38 27.21 -2.56
N ASN A 292 -0.47 26.37 -3.05
CA ASN A 292 0.89 26.77 -3.39
C ASN A 292 0.92 27.87 -4.47
N LEU A 293 -0.15 28.01 -5.27
CA LEU A 293 -0.24 29.06 -6.28
C LEU A 293 -0.34 30.48 -5.70
N VAL A 294 -0.70 30.60 -4.43
CA VAL A 294 -1.08 31.86 -3.76
C VAL A 294 -0.45 31.98 -2.37
N ASP A 295 0.61 31.22 -2.09
CA ASP A 295 1.30 31.26 -0.81
C ASP A 295 2.48 32.25 -0.79
N GLY A 296 2.88 32.78 -1.95
CA GLY A 296 4.00 33.71 -2.08
C GLY A 296 5.38 33.06 -1.86
N ASP A 297 5.48 31.73 -1.89
CA ASP A 297 6.72 30.98 -1.75
C ASP A 297 7.17 30.43 -3.11
N SER A 298 8.30 30.93 -3.63
CA SER A 298 8.82 30.48 -4.93
C SER A 298 9.36 29.05 -4.93
N THR A 299 9.42 28.38 -3.77
CA THR A 299 9.89 27.00 -3.63
C THR A 299 8.76 25.98 -3.67
N THR A 300 7.51 26.42 -3.54
CA THR A 300 6.33 25.58 -3.68
C THR A 300 5.74 25.72 -5.09
N HIS A 301 4.98 24.72 -5.52
CA HIS A 301 4.31 24.72 -6.81
C HIS A 301 3.05 23.88 -6.72
N TRP A 302 2.05 24.20 -7.53
CA TRP A 302 0.94 23.29 -7.77
C TRP A 302 1.28 22.36 -8.93
N ARG A 303 0.88 21.09 -8.80
CA ARG A 303 0.95 20.10 -9.86
C ARG A 303 -0.41 19.44 -10.04
N SER A 304 -0.91 19.42 -11.28
CA SER A 304 -2.14 18.73 -11.64
C SER A 304 -2.04 17.21 -11.39
N GLY A 305 -3.18 16.56 -11.20
CA GLY A 305 -3.26 15.10 -11.10
C GLY A 305 -2.83 14.37 -12.38
N ASN A 306 -2.91 15.05 -13.53
CA ASN A 306 -2.64 14.51 -14.84
C ASN A 306 -1.42 15.19 -15.48
N ASP A 307 -0.77 14.51 -16.42
CA ASP A 307 0.28 15.11 -17.26
C ASP A 307 -0.26 15.34 -18.70
N ILE A 308 0.53 16.03 -19.52
CA ILE A 308 0.22 16.36 -20.93
C ILE A 308 0.42 15.12 -21.81
N THR A 309 -0.56 14.88 -22.67
CA THR A 309 -0.63 13.72 -23.58
C THR A 309 -0.36 14.14 -25.04
N GLU A 310 -0.37 13.18 -25.98
CA GLU A 310 -0.36 13.46 -27.42
C GLU A 310 -1.64 14.16 -27.92
N ALA A 311 -2.70 14.19 -27.11
CA ALA A 311 -3.92 14.98 -27.37
C ALA A 311 -3.89 16.36 -26.69
N GLY A 312 -2.83 16.67 -25.94
CA GLY A 312 -2.72 17.85 -25.09
C GLY A 312 -3.12 17.55 -23.65
N GLY A 313 -3.46 18.60 -22.90
CA GLY A 313 -3.87 18.50 -21.50
C GLY A 313 -4.79 19.65 -21.10
N SER A 314 -5.61 19.42 -20.09
CA SER A 314 -6.48 20.45 -19.51
C SER A 314 -6.53 20.28 -18.00
N ALA A 315 -6.60 21.40 -17.29
CA ALA A 315 -6.87 21.43 -15.85
C ALA A 315 -7.75 22.64 -15.51
N LEU A 316 -8.50 22.55 -14.43
CA LEU A 316 -9.38 23.62 -13.96
C LEU A 316 -8.92 24.11 -12.58
N LEU A 317 -8.80 25.42 -12.44
CA LEU A 317 -8.57 26.11 -11.17
C LEU A 317 -9.79 26.98 -10.84
N ASP A 318 -10.21 26.99 -9.59
CA ASP A 318 -11.26 27.89 -9.12
C ASP A 318 -10.71 28.80 -8.03
N LEU A 319 -10.85 30.11 -8.24
CA LEU A 319 -10.51 31.14 -7.28
C LEU A 319 -11.79 31.89 -6.90
N LYS A 320 -11.98 32.16 -5.60
CA LYS A 320 -13.11 32.92 -5.09
C LYS A 320 -12.68 33.87 -4.00
N TRP A 321 -13.29 35.05 -3.97
CA TRP A 321 -13.12 36.05 -2.93
C TRP A 321 -14.48 36.67 -2.56
N ASN A 322 -14.51 37.56 -1.57
CA ASN A 322 -15.74 38.04 -0.93
C ASN A 322 -16.42 39.23 -1.62
N GLU A 323 -15.65 40.17 -2.19
CA GLU A 323 -16.19 41.38 -2.83
C GLU A 323 -15.83 41.42 -4.32
N PRO A 324 -16.76 41.72 -5.24
CA PRO A 324 -16.45 41.80 -6.66
C PRO A 324 -15.30 42.78 -6.97
N ARG A 325 -14.30 42.32 -7.72
CA ARG A 325 -13.13 43.11 -8.14
C ARG A 325 -12.98 43.06 -9.65
N THR A 326 -12.52 44.16 -10.23
CA THR A 326 -12.19 44.21 -11.65
C THR A 326 -10.86 43.52 -11.89
N VAL A 327 -10.84 42.54 -12.79
CA VAL A 327 -9.66 41.78 -13.20
C VAL A 327 -9.50 41.94 -14.71
N SER A 328 -8.31 42.32 -15.15
CA SER A 328 -7.99 42.53 -16.57
C SER A 328 -6.75 41.76 -17.03
N SER A 329 -5.97 41.25 -16.08
CA SER A 329 -4.75 40.49 -16.36
C SER A 329 -4.39 39.60 -15.18
N LEU A 330 -3.63 38.56 -15.48
CA LEU A 330 -2.96 37.72 -14.49
C LEU A 330 -1.57 37.31 -15.00
N VAL A 331 -0.69 36.89 -14.11
CA VAL A 331 0.64 36.36 -14.45
C VAL A 331 0.78 34.94 -13.89
N LEU A 332 1.17 34.00 -14.74
CA LEU A 332 1.54 32.64 -14.33
C LEU A 332 3.05 32.56 -14.16
N VAL A 333 3.53 32.37 -12.93
CA VAL A 333 4.96 32.28 -12.66
C VAL A 333 5.42 30.83 -12.83
N ARG A 334 6.38 30.61 -13.73
CA ARG A 334 6.89 29.28 -14.06
C ARG A 334 7.55 28.61 -12.86
N GLY A 335 7.28 27.32 -12.67
CA GLY A 335 7.99 26.46 -11.72
C GLY A 335 9.34 25.95 -12.27
N ALA A 336 9.99 25.06 -11.53
CA ALA A 336 11.32 24.55 -11.86
C ALA A 336 11.32 23.45 -12.93
N GLY A 337 10.16 22.82 -13.21
CA GLY A 337 10.09 21.68 -14.14
C GLY A 337 8.75 21.49 -14.85
N GLU A 338 7.76 22.32 -14.57
CA GLU A 338 6.40 22.20 -15.10
C GLU A 338 6.22 22.98 -16.41
N ALA A 339 5.35 22.47 -17.27
CA ALA A 339 4.89 23.16 -18.46
C ALA A 339 3.89 24.26 -18.09
N ILE A 340 3.97 25.39 -18.79
CA ILE A 340 2.97 26.47 -18.73
C ILE A 340 1.90 26.23 -19.81
N PRO A 341 0.62 26.52 -19.53
CA PRO A 341 -0.45 26.37 -20.52
C PRO A 341 -0.25 27.31 -21.71
N ARG A 342 -0.73 26.91 -22.89
CA ARG A 342 -0.66 27.71 -24.12
C ARG A 342 -1.65 28.87 -24.08
N ASP A 343 -2.85 28.58 -23.58
CA ASP A 343 -3.96 29.53 -23.49
C ASP A 343 -4.87 29.15 -22.32
N LEU A 344 -5.66 30.13 -21.89
CA LEU A 344 -6.63 30.01 -20.82
C LEU A 344 -8.04 30.31 -21.33
N VAL A 345 -9.04 29.66 -20.74
CA VAL A 345 -10.43 30.12 -20.76
C VAL A 345 -10.83 30.49 -19.35
N ILE A 346 -11.22 31.75 -19.16
CA ILE A 346 -11.55 32.36 -17.89
C ILE A 346 -13.06 32.52 -17.83
N TYR A 347 -13.70 31.92 -16.83
CA TYR A 347 -15.13 32.02 -16.57
C TYR A 347 -15.37 32.90 -15.35
N ALA A 348 -16.22 33.91 -15.51
CA ALA A 348 -16.69 34.82 -14.47
C ALA A 348 -18.23 34.76 -14.46
N GLY A 349 -18.80 33.86 -13.65
CA GLY A 349 -20.22 33.52 -13.77
C GLY A 349 -20.53 32.92 -15.15
N ASN A 350 -21.42 33.57 -15.91
CA ASN A 350 -21.80 33.13 -17.27
C ASN A 350 -20.89 33.72 -18.37
N ASP A 351 -20.01 34.67 -18.02
CA ASP A 351 -19.09 35.29 -18.96
C ASP A 351 -17.85 34.42 -19.15
N ALA A 352 -17.45 34.18 -20.40
CA ALA A 352 -16.21 33.51 -20.74
C ALA A 352 -15.28 34.44 -21.53
N ARG A 353 -13.99 34.39 -21.26
CA ARG A 353 -12.93 35.09 -22.01
C ARG A 353 -11.81 34.10 -22.32
N SER A 354 -11.30 34.13 -23.55
CA SER A 354 -10.16 33.31 -23.96
C SER A 354 -8.95 34.20 -24.17
N ALA A 355 -7.79 33.80 -23.64
CA ALA A 355 -6.55 34.57 -23.74
C ALA A 355 -5.34 33.64 -23.87
N ALA A 356 -4.40 34.01 -24.74
CA ALA A 356 -3.14 33.30 -24.87
C ALA A 356 -2.21 33.63 -23.70
N VAL A 357 -1.37 32.67 -23.32
CA VAL A 357 -0.30 32.89 -22.33
C VAL A 357 0.96 33.35 -23.05
N ALA A 358 1.45 34.54 -22.71
CA ALA A 358 2.69 35.05 -23.26
C ALA A 358 3.91 34.27 -22.74
N ALA A 359 5.07 34.44 -23.39
CA ALA A 359 6.28 33.71 -23.04
C ALA A 359 6.78 33.99 -21.61
N ASP A 360 6.45 35.16 -21.06
CA ASP A 360 6.74 35.58 -19.69
C ASP A 360 5.66 35.17 -18.68
N GLY A 361 4.62 34.47 -19.11
CA GLY A 361 3.49 34.03 -18.29
C GLY A 361 2.35 35.05 -18.18
N THR A 362 2.47 36.23 -18.80
CA THR A 362 1.43 37.26 -18.77
C THR A 362 0.21 36.83 -19.58
N VAL A 363 -0.99 37.05 -19.01
CA VAL A 363 -2.27 36.81 -19.67
C VAL A 363 -3.11 38.08 -19.56
N ASN A 364 -3.44 38.67 -20.71
CA ASN A 364 -4.28 39.87 -20.80
C ASN A 364 -5.64 39.50 -21.42
N PHE A 365 -6.72 40.03 -20.86
CA PHE A 365 -8.07 39.81 -21.34
C PHE A 365 -8.94 41.05 -21.11
N GLU A 366 -10.12 41.08 -21.75
CA GLU A 366 -11.08 42.16 -21.53
C GLU A 366 -11.46 42.23 -20.03
N PRO A 367 -11.41 43.41 -19.38
CA PRO A 367 -11.70 43.52 -17.96
C PRO A 367 -13.07 42.96 -17.58
N VAL A 368 -13.12 42.18 -16.49
CA VAL A 368 -14.36 41.64 -15.93
C VAL A 368 -14.42 41.92 -14.43
N THR A 369 -15.60 42.31 -13.92
CA THR A 369 -15.81 42.52 -12.49
C THR A 369 -16.56 41.33 -11.90
N THR A 370 -15.90 40.61 -11.00
CA THR A 370 -16.40 39.33 -10.45
C THR A 370 -15.84 39.10 -9.05
N ASP A 371 -16.48 38.22 -8.29
CA ASP A 371 -16.01 37.69 -7.00
C ASP A 371 -15.37 36.30 -7.14
N SER A 372 -15.35 35.75 -8.35
CA SER A 372 -14.86 34.40 -8.63
C SER A 372 -14.37 34.24 -10.06
N LEU A 373 -13.37 33.38 -10.24
CA LEU A 373 -12.84 32.96 -11.53
C LEU A 373 -12.67 31.44 -11.55
N SER A 374 -13.28 30.79 -12.53
CA SER A 374 -12.90 29.44 -12.94
C SER A 374 -11.98 29.55 -14.15
N ILE A 375 -10.77 29.03 -14.06
CA ILE A 375 -9.72 29.17 -15.07
C ILE A 375 -9.42 27.79 -15.62
N ARG A 376 -9.85 27.55 -16.86
CA ARG A 376 -9.46 26.36 -17.61
C ARG A 376 -8.12 26.61 -18.29
N LEU A 377 -7.12 25.82 -17.89
CA LEU A 377 -5.77 25.81 -18.43
C LEU A 377 -5.72 24.83 -19.61
N ASN A 378 -5.29 25.27 -20.80
CA ASN A 378 -5.15 24.40 -21.97
C ASN A 378 -3.69 24.24 -22.37
N TYR A 379 -3.24 23.00 -22.49
CA TYR A 379 -1.87 22.64 -22.83
C TYR A 379 -1.77 22.08 -24.25
N ALA A 380 -0.70 22.44 -24.96
CA ALA A 380 -0.46 21.92 -26.30
C ALA A 380 -0.10 20.42 -26.25
N PRO A 381 -0.50 19.64 -27.26
CA PRO A 381 -0.04 18.26 -27.45
C PRO A 381 1.48 18.12 -27.40
N ILE A 382 1.97 17.07 -26.72
CA ILE A 382 3.40 16.70 -26.72
C ILE A 382 3.52 15.28 -27.30
N PRO A 383 4.12 15.10 -28.50
CA PRO A 383 4.32 13.79 -29.13
C PRO A 383 5.19 12.86 -28.29
N ILE A 384 4.93 11.54 -28.27
CA ILE A 384 5.69 10.55 -27.45
C ILE A 384 7.20 10.64 -27.67
N GLY A 385 7.63 10.91 -28.91
CA GLY A 385 9.05 11.05 -29.26
C GLY A 385 9.74 12.32 -28.74
N ASP A 386 8.99 13.29 -28.20
CA ASP A 386 9.55 14.49 -27.58
C ASP A 386 9.93 14.20 -26.13
N ASN A 387 11.24 14.10 -25.89
CA ASN A 387 11.86 13.91 -24.59
C ASN A 387 12.45 15.21 -24.00
N THR A 388 12.22 16.35 -24.66
CA THR A 388 12.75 17.66 -24.25
C THR A 388 11.71 18.51 -23.55
N SER A 389 10.45 18.41 -23.97
CA SER A 389 9.34 19.12 -23.36
C SER A 389 8.90 18.47 -22.05
N SER A 390 8.64 19.28 -21.03
CA SER A 390 7.99 18.78 -19.81
C SER A 390 6.55 18.42 -20.10
N ARG A 391 6.12 17.24 -19.64
CA ARG A 391 4.72 16.82 -19.66
C ARG A 391 3.98 17.21 -18.38
N VAL A 392 4.69 17.67 -17.36
CA VAL A 392 4.07 17.94 -16.06
C VAL A 392 3.26 19.22 -16.13
N MET A 393 1.94 19.13 -15.91
CA MET A 393 1.08 20.31 -15.82
C MET A 393 1.17 20.92 -14.42
N GLY A 394 1.60 22.17 -14.33
CA GLY A 394 1.73 22.89 -13.07
C GLY A 394 2.49 24.19 -13.22
N PHE A 395 2.56 24.98 -12.15
CA PHE A 395 3.36 26.20 -12.10
C PHE A 395 3.50 26.68 -10.65
N GLY A 396 4.39 27.66 -10.43
CA GLY A 396 4.76 28.15 -9.11
C GLY A 396 3.66 29.01 -8.48
N SER A 397 3.27 30.10 -9.14
CA SER A 397 2.24 31.01 -8.63
C SER A 397 1.32 31.58 -9.70
N ILE A 398 0.16 32.07 -9.27
CA ILE A 398 -0.75 32.90 -10.07
C ILE A 398 -0.85 34.28 -9.42
N ASP A 399 -0.47 35.33 -10.14
CA ASP A 399 -0.55 36.70 -9.63
C ASP A 399 -1.68 37.46 -10.31
N ILE A 400 -2.75 37.72 -9.55
CA ILE A 400 -3.87 38.57 -9.98
C ILE A 400 -3.77 39.87 -9.19
N SER A 401 -3.22 40.92 -9.79
CA SER A 401 -2.85 42.16 -9.09
C SER A 401 -3.98 42.80 -8.27
N SER A 402 -5.24 42.62 -8.69
CA SER A 402 -6.40 43.14 -7.96
C SER A 402 -6.87 42.24 -6.81
N VAL A 403 -6.24 41.09 -6.56
CA VAL A 403 -6.65 40.08 -5.55
C VAL A 403 -5.48 39.64 -4.65
N THR A 404 -4.22 39.96 -4.98
CA THR A 404 -3.03 39.51 -4.23
C THR A 404 -3.01 39.94 -2.77
N ASP A 405 -3.69 41.02 -2.39
CA ASP A 405 -3.86 41.44 -0.98
C ASP A 405 -4.71 40.46 -0.14
N LEU A 406 -5.47 39.57 -0.79
CA LEU A 406 -6.27 38.52 -0.16
C LEU A 406 -5.56 37.17 -0.08
N TYR A 407 -4.36 37.05 -0.66
CA TYR A 407 -3.64 35.78 -0.69
C TYR A 407 -3.25 35.35 0.72
N PRO A 408 -3.48 34.06 1.07
CA PRO A 408 -3.32 33.59 2.43
C PRO A 408 -1.85 33.53 2.89
N GLY A 409 -0.89 33.64 1.97
CA GLY A 409 0.52 33.42 2.26
C GLY A 409 0.83 31.97 2.68
N PRO A 410 2.04 31.73 3.20
CA PRO A 410 2.46 30.40 3.63
C PRO A 410 1.55 29.85 4.73
N VAL A 411 1.34 28.53 4.74
CA VAL A 411 0.59 27.87 5.82
C VAL A 411 1.34 28.04 7.14
N ASP A 412 0.70 28.64 8.14
CA ASP A 412 1.16 28.49 9.52
C ASP A 412 1.02 27.03 9.94
N ARG A 413 2.14 26.31 9.95
CA ARG A 413 2.18 24.88 10.27
C ARG A 413 1.75 24.59 11.72
N SER A 414 1.80 25.58 12.60
CA SER A 414 1.34 25.46 13.99
C SER A 414 -0.16 25.70 14.16
N ALA A 415 -0.86 26.17 13.11
CA ALA A 415 -2.28 26.45 13.16
C ALA A 415 -3.06 25.20 13.60
N PRO A 416 -3.93 25.31 14.63
CA PRO A 416 -4.66 24.18 15.15
C PRO A 416 -5.76 23.73 14.19
N TYR A 417 -5.92 22.42 14.03
CA TYR A 417 -7.11 21.80 13.47
C TYR A 417 -7.83 21.03 14.58
N VAL A 418 -9.10 21.39 14.79
CA VAL A 418 -9.97 20.75 15.79
C VAL A 418 -11.22 20.25 15.11
N ALA A 419 -11.58 18.98 15.35
CA ALA A 419 -12.86 18.41 14.94
C ALA A 419 -13.60 17.91 16.18
N SER A 420 -14.85 18.32 16.34
CA SER A 420 -15.73 17.90 17.43
C SER A 420 -16.28 16.48 17.20
N CYS A 421 -16.88 15.92 18.24
CA CYS A 421 -17.33 14.52 18.29
C CYS A 421 -18.38 14.12 17.24
N ASP A 422 -19.15 15.09 16.77
CA ASP A 422 -20.22 14.94 15.78
C ASP A 422 -19.68 14.82 14.34
N VAL A 423 -18.49 15.35 14.07
CA VAL A 423 -17.85 15.33 12.74
C VAL A 423 -16.57 14.47 12.70
N GLY A 424 -16.03 14.11 13.87
CA GLY A 424 -14.80 13.35 14.02
C GLY A 424 -14.94 11.86 13.67
N PRO A 425 -13.82 11.12 13.71
CA PRO A 425 -13.82 9.70 13.39
C PRO A 425 -14.64 8.87 14.38
N ASN A 426 -15.15 7.74 13.91
CA ASN A 426 -15.92 6.80 14.71
C ASN A 426 -15.37 5.38 14.55
N VAL A 427 -15.39 4.61 15.63
CA VAL A 427 -15.11 3.16 15.62
C VAL A 427 -16.34 2.43 16.14
N THR A 428 -16.84 1.48 15.35
CA THR A 428 -17.89 0.55 15.76
C THR A 428 -17.28 -0.82 16.00
N VAL A 429 -17.57 -1.44 17.14
CA VAL A 429 -17.12 -2.78 17.54
C VAL A 429 -18.33 -3.57 18.02
N GLY A 430 -18.78 -4.53 17.22
CA GLY A 430 -20.05 -5.21 17.46
C GLY A 430 -21.21 -4.22 17.52
N SER A 431 -21.91 -4.15 18.65
CA SER A 431 -22.99 -3.18 18.90
C SER A 431 -22.53 -1.89 19.57
N ALA A 432 -21.28 -1.80 19.99
CA ALA A 432 -20.72 -0.64 20.68
C ALA A 432 -20.06 0.32 19.68
N SER A 433 -20.06 1.62 20.01
CA SER A 433 -19.46 2.64 19.16
C SER A 433 -18.78 3.73 19.99
N VAL A 434 -17.62 4.19 19.53
CA VAL A 434 -16.84 5.28 20.14
C VAL A 434 -16.55 6.33 19.08
N SER A 435 -17.08 7.53 19.27
CA SER A 435 -16.71 8.71 18.48
C SER A 435 -15.51 9.41 19.12
N TYR A 436 -14.72 10.06 18.29
CA TYR A 436 -13.48 10.72 18.68
C TYR A 436 -13.48 12.18 18.25
N SER A 437 -12.95 13.04 19.11
CA SER A 437 -12.55 14.41 18.73
C SER A 437 -11.10 14.42 18.24
N VAL A 438 -10.81 15.31 17.31
CA VAL A 438 -9.46 15.52 16.76
C VAL A 438 -8.90 16.82 17.28
N ALA A 439 -7.64 16.81 17.71
CA ALA A 439 -6.85 18.00 17.98
C ALA A 439 -5.43 17.78 17.43
N THR A 440 -5.08 18.52 16.39
CA THR A 440 -3.79 18.40 15.70
C THR A 440 -3.41 19.75 15.07
N THR A 441 -2.40 19.77 14.20
CA THR A 441 -1.91 20.98 13.52
C THR A 441 -1.96 20.84 11.99
N ALA A 442 -2.00 21.97 11.29
CA ALA A 442 -1.85 22.01 9.83
C ALA A 442 -0.59 21.29 9.36
N GLY A 443 0.54 21.45 10.07
CA GLY A 443 1.80 20.78 9.77
C GLY A 443 1.70 19.25 9.84
N ALA A 444 1.05 18.72 10.88
CA ALA A 444 0.82 17.28 11.01
C ALA A 444 -0.07 16.73 9.89
N LEU A 445 -1.10 17.48 9.47
CA LEU A 445 -1.96 17.11 8.34
C LEU A 445 -1.21 17.14 7.00
N ILE A 446 -0.35 18.13 6.77
CA ILE A 446 0.47 18.25 5.55
C ILE A 446 1.51 17.13 5.47
N ASP A 447 2.14 16.77 6.59
CA ASP A 447 3.17 15.73 6.62
C ASP A 447 2.58 14.32 6.71
N GLY A 448 1.29 14.18 7.02
CA GLY A 448 0.67 12.90 7.31
C GLY A 448 1.19 12.27 8.61
N SER A 449 1.67 13.08 9.55
CA SER A 449 2.19 12.62 10.83
C SER A 449 1.06 12.01 11.69
N PRO A 450 1.25 10.82 12.29
CA PRO A 450 0.25 10.25 13.17
C PRO A 450 0.02 11.09 14.45
N PHE A 451 -1.22 11.14 14.92
CA PHE A 451 -1.63 11.77 16.17
C PHE A 451 -2.68 10.92 16.90
N ASN A 452 -2.74 11.05 18.23
CA ASN A 452 -3.70 10.32 19.05
C ASN A 452 -5.09 10.98 19.00
N LEU A 453 -6.13 10.17 19.02
CA LEU A 453 -7.51 10.64 19.11
C LEU A 453 -8.00 10.66 20.56
N THR A 454 -8.89 11.61 20.86
CA THR A 454 -9.51 11.70 22.20
C THR A 454 -10.94 11.15 22.12
N PRO A 455 -11.28 10.11 22.89
CA PRO A 455 -12.63 9.55 22.87
C PRO A 455 -13.63 10.53 23.49
N CYS A 456 -14.78 10.67 22.85
CA CYS A 456 -15.86 11.57 23.27
C CYS A 456 -16.77 10.99 24.35
N SER A 457 -16.80 9.66 24.44
CA SER A 457 -17.59 8.89 25.38
C SER A 457 -16.70 7.89 26.11
N ASN A 458 -17.31 7.09 26.99
CA ASN A 458 -16.62 5.96 27.61
C ASN A 458 -16.06 5.03 26.51
N ASN A 459 -14.74 4.83 26.52
CA ASN A 459 -14.04 3.94 25.60
C ASN A 459 -13.77 2.55 26.19
N GLN A 460 -14.40 2.20 27.32
CA GLN A 460 -14.43 0.85 27.85
C GLN A 460 -15.62 0.08 27.26
N LEU A 461 -15.32 -0.89 26.41
CA LEU A 461 -16.31 -1.65 25.64
C LEU A 461 -16.57 -3.01 26.29
N ALA A 462 -17.83 -3.28 26.64
CA ALA A 462 -18.27 -4.61 27.04
C ALA A 462 -18.47 -5.47 25.79
N LEU A 463 -17.64 -6.51 25.63
CA LEU A 463 -17.70 -7.43 24.50
C LEU A 463 -18.03 -8.83 25.00
N SER A 464 -18.92 -9.51 24.29
CA SER A 464 -19.24 -10.93 24.52
C SER A 464 -18.28 -11.83 23.76
N ALA A 465 -18.08 -13.04 24.27
CA ALA A 465 -17.34 -14.09 23.59
C ALA A 465 -17.97 -14.40 22.21
N GLY A 466 -17.12 -14.63 21.21
CA GLY A 466 -17.54 -14.96 19.85
C GLY A 466 -16.99 -14.02 18.78
N ALA A 467 -17.47 -14.21 17.55
CA ALA A 467 -17.08 -13.39 16.42
C ALA A 467 -17.63 -11.96 16.58
N THR A 468 -16.77 -10.97 16.36
CA THR A 468 -17.08 -9.54 16.47
C THR A 468 -16.55 -8.82 15.24
N LEU A 469 -17.35 -7.88 14.73
CA LEU A 469 -16.97 -6.99 13.64
C LEU A 469 -16.39 -5.70 14.20
N LEU A 470 -15.45 -5.11 13.49
CA LEU A 470 -14.90 -3.79 13.76
C LEU A 470 -14.88 -2.99 12.47
N ASP A 471 -15.40 -1.78 12.51
CA ASP A 471 -15.47 -0.86 11.38
C ASP A 471 -15.08 0.55 11.83
N THR A 472 -14.39 1.30 10.97
CA THR A 472 -13.98 2.68 11.23
C THR A 472 -14.52 3.63 10.19
N SER A 473 -14.96 4.82 10.61
CA SER A 473 -15.30 5.92 9.70
C SER A 473 -14.44 7.15 10.02
N SER A 474 -14.08 7.92 8.99
CA SER A 474 -13.41 9.22 9.16
C SER A 474 -14.38 10.34 9.57
N GLY A 475 -15.70 10.08 9.53
CA GLY A 475 -16.72 11.10 9.64
C GLY A 475 -16.59 12.12 8.50
N THR A 476 -16.73 13.40 8.81
CA THR A 476 -16.44 14.52 7.89
C THR A 476 -15.16 15.26 8.27
N SER A 477 -14.35 14.69 9.16
CA SER A 477 -13.09 15.28 9.60
C SER A 477 -11.95 15.05 8.61
N LEU A 478 -10.84 15.75 8.81
CA LEU A 478 -9.58 15.55 8.08
C LEU A 478 -8.70 14.47 8.72
N ALA A 479 -9.29 13.56 9.51
CA ALA A 479 -8.56 12.49 10.19
C ALA A 479 -9.07 11.12 9.76
N THR A 480 -8.16 10.23 9.39
CA THR A 480 -8.44 8.83 9.11
C THR A 480 -7.69 7.95 10.10
N ILE A 481 -8.41 7.02 10.73
CA ILE A 481 -7.86 6.11 11.73
C ILE A 481 -6.82 5.19 11.08
N ASP A 482 -5.67 5.06 11.72
CA ASP A 482 -4.55 4.24 11.25
C ASP A 482 -4.25 3.06 12.13
N GLN A 483 -4.45 3.22 13.43
CA GLN A 483 -4.19 2.17 14.38
C GLN A 483 -5.23 2.19 15.48
N LEU A 484 -5.66 0.99 15.85
CA LEU A 484 -6.52 0.76 17.00
C LEU A 484 -5.84 -0.20 17.95
N LEU A 485 -5.87 0.12 19.24
CA LEU A 485 -5.54 -0.79 20.32
C LEU A 485 -6.82 -1.07 21.11
N LEU A 486 -7.32 -2.29 20.98
CA LEU A 486 -8.46 -2.77 21.75
C LEU A 486 -7.93 -3.73 22.82
N GLY A 487 -8.03 -3.37 24.08
CA GLY A 487 -7.56 -4.21 25.16
C GLY A 487 -7.40 -3.43 26.44
N ASN A 488 -7.52 -4.13 27.56
CA ASN A 488 -7.00 -3.59 28.81
C ASN A 488 -5.49 -3.62 28.65
N SER A 489 -4.90 -2.47 28.28
CA SER A 489 -3.46 -2.37 28.06
C SER A 489 -2.79 -3.22 29.12
N PRO A 490 -2.02 -4.27 28.76
CA PRO A 490 -1.01 -4.70 29.70
C PRO A 490 -0.24 -3.40 29.92
N THR A 491 -0.29 -2.85 31.13
CA THR A 491 0.87 -2.12 31.59
C THR A 491 1.99 -3.12 31.33
N MET A 492 2.70 -2.96 30.20
CA MET A 492 4.06 -3.43 30.10
C MET A 492 4.67 -2.69 31.27
N GLY A 493 4.67 -3.33 32.43
CA GLY A 493 5.36 -2.80 33.58
C GLY A 493 6.73 -2.48 33.03
N ALA A 494 7.19 -1.25 33.26
CA ALA A 494 8.61 -1.00 33.15
C ALA A 494 9.30 -2.20 33.81
N PRO A 495 10.24 -2.89 33.12
CA PRO A 495 10.77 -4.14 33.60
C PRO A 495 11.07 -3.98 35.09
N ALA A 496 10.42 -4.82 35.91
CA ALA A 496 10.35 -4.60 37.36
C ALA A 496 11.76 -4.58 37.99
N GLU A 497 12.74 -5.11 37.26
CA GLU A 497 14.14 -5.13 37.61
C GLU A 497 15.01 -4.63 36.44
N SER A 498 16.12 -4.01 36.79
CA SER A 498 17.16 -3.66 35.80
C SER A 498 17.76 -4.94 35.20
N PRO A 499 18.14 -4.95 33.91
CA PRO A 499 18.83 -6.07 33.31
C PRO A 499 20.08 -6.46 34.12
N ARG A 500 20.35 -7.76 34.22
CA ARG A 500 21.58 -8.24 34.87
C ARG A 500 22.80 -7.61 34.20
N ALA A 501 23.78 -7.19 35.00
CA ALA A 501 25.05 -6.74 34.47
C ALA A 501 25.71 -7.87 33.66
N LEU A 502 26.27 -7.50 32.51
CA LEU A 502 26.83 -8.42 31.54
C LEU A 502 28.14 -7.85 31.01
N THR A 503 29.17 -8.71 30.93
CA THR A 503 30.46 -8.36 30.35
C THR A 503 30.78 -9.35 29.25
N ILE A 504 31.07 -8.84 28.05
CA ILE A 504 31.51 -9.67 26.93
C ILE A 504 33.01 -9.93 27.10
N ASN A 505 33.39 -11.17 27.33
CA ASN A 505 34.80 -11.57 27.49
C ASN A 505 35.43 -11.90 26.13
N ASN A 506 34.70 -12.63 25.29
CA ASN A 506 35.11 -12.97 23.93
C ASN A 506 33.89 -13.00 23.00
N TRP A 507 34.04 -12.47 21.79
CA TRP A 507 32.99 -12.49 20.79
C TRP A 507 33.55 -12.88 19.43
N GLY A 508 33.74 -14.19 19.23
CA GLY A 508 34.17 -14.75 17.96
C GLY A 508 33.01 -15.14 17.05
N THR A 509 33.34 -15.58 15.84
CA THR A 509 32.38 -16.02 14.84
C THR A 509 31.62 -17.28 15.28
N ASN A 510 32.31 -18.26 15.87
CA ASN A 510 31.76 -19.58 16.22
C ASN A 510 31.88 -19.94 17.72
N ASP A 511 32.55 -19.08 18.50
CA ASP A 511 32.74 -19.23 19.94
C ASP A 511 32.68 -17.86 20.60
N ARG A 512 31.84 -17.72 21.63
CA ARG A 512 31.61 -16.47 22.35
C ARG A 512 31.51 -16.78 23.82
N THR A 513 32.04 -15.89 24.65
CA THR A 513 32.03 -16.04 26.09
C THR A 513 31.59 -14.74 26.74
N VAL A 514 30.60 -14.85 27.62
CA VAL A 514 29.96 -13.73 28.29
C VAL A 514 29.90 -14.03 29.78
N MET A 515 30.26 -13.07 30.62
CA MET A 515 30.04 -13.15 32.06
C MET A 515 28.72 -12.47 32.40
N VAL A 516 27.84 -13.16 33.12
CA VAL A 516 26.54 -12.62 33.55
C VAL A 516 26.50 -12.56 35.07
N ALA A 517 26.01 -11.45 35.62
CA ALA A 517 25.86 -11.28 37.06
C ALA A 517 24.72 -12.14 37.65
N THR A 518 24.66 -12.16 38.99
CA THR A 518 23.55 -12.73 39.75
C THR A 518 22.23 -12.01 39.41
N GLY A 519 21.09 -12.70 39.49
CA GLY A 519 19.78 -12.09 39.30
C GLY A 519 18.63 -13.09 39.16
N THR A 520 17.43 -12.56 38.93
CA THR A 520 16.20 -13.33 38.62
C THR A 520 16.24 -13.90 37.21
N GLU A 521 15.41 -14.92 36.95
CA GLU A 521 15.32 -15.56 35.63
C GLU A 521 15.18 -14.51 34.52
N GLY A 522 15.95 -14.67 33.44
CA GLY A 522 16.00 -13.69 32.37
C GLY A 522 16.40 -14.31 31.03
N LEU A 523 16.59 -13.47 30.03
CA LEU A 523 17.01 -13.88 28.69
C LEU A 523 18.37 -13.27 28.37
N LEU A 524 19.32 -14.10 27.95
CA LEU A 524 20.49 -13.64 27.23
C LEU A 524 20.08 -13.43 25.77
N VAL A 525 19.95 -12.17 25.35
CA VAL A 525 19.53 -11.80 24.01
C VAL A 525 20.73 -11.53 23.12
N VAL A 526 20.75 -12.16 21.95
CA VAL A 526 21.71 -11.90 20.88
C VAL A 526 20.95 -11.25 19.73
N ASN A 527 21.31 -10.01 19.38
CA ASN A 527 20.66 -9.24 18.31
C ASN A 527 21.09 -9.70 16.90
N GLU A 528 21.10 -11.00 16.68
CA GLU A 528 21.41 -11.68 15.42
C GLU A 528 20.27 -12.64 15.06
N ALA A 529 20.18 -13.02 13.79
CA ALA A 529 19.19 -13.97 13.32
C ALA A 529 19.30 -15.30 14.06
N PHE A 530 18.16 -15.82 14.51
CA PHE A 530 18.05 -17.12 15.15
C PHE A 530 18.64 -18.22 14.25
N ASN A 531 19.44 -19.11 14.83
CA ASN A 531 20.00 -20.25 14.15
C ASN A 531 20.13 -21.43 15.12
N GLU A 532 19.53 -22.56 14.74
CA GLU A 532 19.48 -23.78 15.56
C GLU A 532 20.87 -24.35 15.91
N GLY A 533 21.91 -24.00 15.14
CA GLY A 533 23.28 -24.44 15.39
C GLY A 533 23.96 -23.76 16.58
N TRP A 534 23.41 -22.67 17.12
CA TRP A 534 23.94 -22.02 18.33
C TRP A 534 23.47 -22.73 19.60
N GLU A 535 24.43 -23.11 20.43
CA GLU A 535 24.19 -23.63 21.78
C GLU A 535 24.82 -22.72 22.82
N ALA A 536 24.17 -22.56 23.97
CA ALA A 536 24.75 -21.86 25.12
C ALA A 536 24.80 -22.77 26.35
N THR A 537 25.85 -22.63 27.16
CA THR A 537 25.95 -23.24 28.48
C THR A 537 26.29 -22.19 29.53
N LEU A 538 25.66 -22.24 30.70
CA LEU A 538 26.04 -21.48 31.89
C LEU A 538 26.84 -22.40 32.82
N ASP A 539 28.13 -22.12 32.99
CA ASP A 539 29.06 -22.93 33.77
C ASP A 539 28.95 -24.44 33.47
N GLY A 540 28.78 -24.78 32.18
CA GLY A 540 28.64 -26.15 31.68
C GLY A 540 27.21 -26.68 31.57
N THR A 541 26.21 -26.02 32.15
CA THR A 541 24.80 -26.43 32.07
C THR A 541 24.16 -25.86 30.81
N LYS A 542 23.60 -26.71 29.95
CA LYS A 542 22.95 -26.28 28.69
C LYS A 542 21.74 -25.38 28.95
N LEU A 543 21.68 -24.27 28.24
CA LEU A 543 20.58 -23.32 28.28
C LEU A 543 19.58 -23.63 27.15
N SER A 544 18.31 -23.37 27.41
CA SER A 544 17.25 -23.46 26.40
C SER A 544 17.37 -22.31 25.40
N SER A 545 17.47 -22.65 24.12
CA SER A 545 17.48 -21.70 23.00
C SER A 545 16.05 -21.25 22.68
N LEU A 546 15.86 -19.96 22.43
CA LEU A 546 14.58 -19.35 22.08
C LEU A 546 14.74 -18.41 20.88
N LYS A 547 13.72 -18.39 20.01
CA LYS A 547 13.54 -17.35 18.99
C LYS A 547 12.62 -16.28 19.56
N ILE A 548 13.14 -15.07 19.79
CA ILE A 548 12.36 -13.95 20.33
C ILE A 548 12.17 -12.86 19.26
N ASP A 549 11.16 -12.01 19.45
CA ASP A 549 10.78 -10.95 18.49
C ASP A 549 10.53 -11.48 17.05
N GLY A 550 10.31 -12.78 16.90
CA GLY A 550 10.15 -13.46 15.61
C GLY A 550 11.44 -13.78 14.86
N TRP A 551 12.58 -13.17 15.20
CA TRP A 551 13.83 -13.31 14.42
C TRP A 551 15.13 -13.40 15.24
N ARG A 552 15.15 -12.96 16.50
CA ARG A 552 16.38 -12.88 17.30
C ARG A 552 16.70 -14.19 18.00
N GLN A 553 17.99 -14.44 18.20
CA GLN A 553 18.49 -15.52 19.04
C GLN A 553 18.46 -15.13 20.52
N ALA A 554 17.96 -16.01 21.39
CA ALA A 554 18.03 -15.84 22.83
C ALA A 554 18.28 -17.16 23.57
N PHE A 555 18.72 -17.08 24.81
CA PHE A 555 18.88 -18.23 25.71
C PHE A 555 18.29 -17.93 27.09
N VAL A 556 17.57 -18.88 27.68
CA VAL A 556 17.01 -18.76 29.03
C VAL A 556 18.13 -18.80 30.06
N LEU A 557 18.26 -17.74 30.85
CA LEU A 557 19.16 -17.67 32.00
C LEU A 557 18.38 -17.97 33.29
N PRO A 558 18.67 -19.07 34.00
CA PRO A 558 17.98 -19.40 35.24
C PRO A 558 18.28 -18.36 36.33
N ALA A 559 17.33 -18.16 37.25
CA ALA A 559 17.57 -17.35 38.44
C ALA A 559 18.76 -17.90 39.24
N GLY A 560 19.60 -17.01 39.80
CA GLY A 560 20.70 -17.43 40.67
C GLY A 560 21.99 -16.63 40.51
N ALA A 561 23.11 -17.32 40.70
CA ALA A 561 24.42 -16.73 40.99
C ALA A 561 25.15 -16.04 39.81
N GLY A 562 24.55 -16.05 38.62
CA GLY A 562 25.28 -15.66 37.41
C GLY A 562 26.36 -16.69 37.06
N GLY A 563 27.32 -16.30 36.23
CA GLY A 563 28.41 -17.19 35.80
C GLY A 563 28.86 -16.94 34.37
N THR A 564 29.70 -17.83 33.87
CA THR A 564 30.21 -17.73 32.50
C THR A 564 29.28 -18.45 31.55
N VAL A 565 28.71 -17.70 30.61
CA VAL A 565 27.95 -18.24 29.50
C VAL A 565 28.88 -18.44 28.30
N HIS A 566 29.01 -19.69 27.85
CA HIS A 566 29.72 -20.04 26.63
C HIS A 566 28.71 -20.31 25.53
N LEU A 567 28.78 -19.55 24.44
CA LEU A 567 27.99 -19.76 23.24
C LEU A 567 28.89 -20.37 22.16
N ARG A 568 28.47 -21.48 21.58
CA ARG A 568 29.22 -22.19 20.54
C ARG A 568 28.33 -22.50 19.35
N PHE A 569 28.88 -22.40 18.15
CA PHE A 569 28.23 -22.89 16.95
C PHE A 569 28.58 -24.38 16.77
N ALA A 570 27.69 -25.27 17.20
CA ALA A 570 27.95 -26.71 17.27
C ALA A 570 28.41 -27.34 15.93
N PRO A 571 27.87 -26.93 14.75
CA PRO A 571 28.31 -27.48 13.47
C PRO A 571 29.77 -27.15 13.07
N ASP A 572 30.41 -26.15 13.67
CA ASP A 572 31.77 -25.69 13.31
C ASP A 572 32.82 -26.82 13.38
N ARG A 573 32.73 -27.69 14.40
CA ARG A 573 33.69 -28.77 14.58
C ARG A 573 33.63 -29.79 13.44
N ILE A 574 32.42 -30.17 13.03
CA ILE A 574 32.21 -31.13 11.94
C ILE A 574 32.64 -30.50 10.62
N PHE A 575 32.30 -29.23 10.40
CA PHE A 575 32.74 -28.48 9.22
C PHE A 575 34.26 -28.48 9.09
N LYS A 576 35.00 -28.08 10.13
CA LYS A 576 36.47 -28.03 10.13
C LYS A 576 37.10 -29.40 9.87
N LEU A 577 36.61 -30.46 10.51
CA LEU A 577 37.09 -31.83 10.28
C LEU A 577 36.83 -32.27 8.83
N GLY A 578 35.65 -31.97 8.30
CA GLY A 578 35.29 -32.25 6.90
C GLY A 578 36.19 -31.52 5.91
N THR A 579 36.51 -30.25 6.17
CA THR A 579 37.44 -29.47 5.34
C THR A 579 38.84 -30.07 5.33
N ILE A 580 39.37 -30.46 6.50
CA ILE A 580 40.69 -31.11 6.59
C ILE A 580 40.70 -32.42 5.82
N PHE A 581 39.68 -33.26 6.00
CA PHE A 581 39.58 -34.54 5.31
C PHE A 581 39.45 -34.36 3.79
N GLY A 582 38.66 -33.38 3.34
CA GLY A 582 38.54 -33.00 1.93
C GLY A 582 39.87 -32.55 1.32
N LEU A 583 40.63 -31.71 2.03
CA LEU A 583 41.97 -31.27 1.60
C LEU A 583 42.96 -32.44 1.49
N LEU A 584 42.96 -33.35 2.47
CA LEU A 584 43.80 -34.55 2.44
C LEU A 584 43.44 -35.47 1.27
N THR A 585 42.15 -35.59 0.97
CA THR A 585 41.66 -36.40 -0.16
C THR A 585 42.09 -35.78 -1.50
N LEU A 586 41.95 -34.45 -1.64
CA LEU A 586 42.42 -33.73 -2.82
C LEU A 586 43.94 -33.89 -3.02
N LEU A 587 44.72 -33.79 -1.95
CA LEU A 587 46.17 -34.02 -1.99
C LEU A 587 46.49 -35.45 -2.43
N ALA A 588 45.77 -36.45 -1.91
CA ALA A 588 45.95 -37.84 -2.32
C ALA A 588 45.65 -38.05 -3.81
N VAL A 589 44.58 -37.43 -4.33
CA VAL A 589 44.25 -37.44 -5.77
C VAL A 589 45.36 -36.79 -6.59
N PHE A 590 45.88 -35.64 -6.15
CA PHE A 590 46.96 -34.93 -6.85
C PHE A 590 48.25 -35.78 -6.89
N VAL A 591 48.58 -36.42 -5.78
CA VAL A 591 49.70 -37.36 -5.69
C VAL A 591 49.49 -38.57 -6.61
N MET A 592 48.29 -39.15 -6.64
CA MET A 592 47.95 -40.26 -7.55
C MET A 592 48.02 -39.85 -9.03
N ALA A 593 47.57 -38.64 -9.37
CA ALA A 593 47.62 -38.12 -10.74
C ALA A 593 49.04 -37.81 -11.22
N LEU A 594 49.91 -37.33 -10.32
CA LEU A 594 51.32 -37.10 -10.60
C LEU A 594 52.18 -38.37 -10.44
N TRP A 595 51.60 -39.48 -9.98
CA TRP A 595 52.32 -40.72 -9.81
C TRP A 595 52.72 -41.24 -11.19
N PRO A 596 54.03 -41.34 -11.50
CA PRO A 596 54.47 -41.72 -12.84
C PRO A 596 53.96 -43.13 -13.16
N ASP A 597 53.29 -43.25 -14.30
CA ASP A 597 52.77 -44.50 -14.83
C ASP A 597 53.95 -45.45 -15.11
N ARG A 598 54.25 -46.34 -14.16
CA ARG A 598 55.39 -47.28 -14.22
C ARG A 598 55.28 -48.29 -15.38
N LYS A 599 54.22 -48.23 -16.20
CA LYS A 599 53.97 -49.13 -17.34
C LYS A 599 54.09 -48.48 -18.74
N LYS A 600 54.89 -47.41 -18.90
CA LYS A 600 55.39 -46.97 -20.23
C LYS A 600 56.92 -46.93 -20.31
N ARG A 601 57.59 -47.95 -19.77
CA ARG A 601 59.03 -48.18 -19.98
C ARG A 601 59.35 -49.67 -20.12
N GLN A 602 58.58 -50.37 -20.97
CA GLN A 602 58.88 -51.73 -21.43
C GLN A 602 57.98 -52.11 -22.62
N LEU A 603 57.95 -51.30 -23.69
CA LEU A 603 57.26 -51.68 -24.94
C LEU A 603 57.99 -51.19 -26.21
N ASP A 604 59.30 -50.89 -26.11
CA ASP A 604 60.17 -50.61 -27.27
C ASP A 604 61.17 -51.75 -27.56
N ALA A 605 61.06 -52.91 -26.88
CA ALA A 605 62.01 -54.02 -27.03
C ALA A 605 61.40 -55.35 -27.52
N LEU A 606 60.11 -55.39 -27.87
CA LEU A 606 59.45 -56.61 -28.36
C LEU A 606 58.45 -56.25 -29.46
N ASN A 607 58.96 -55.95 -30.66
CA ASN A 607 58.30 -56.26 -31.93
C ASN A 607 59.29 -56.03 -33.10
N GLU A 608 60.45 -56.69 -33.03
CA GLU A 608 61.08 -57.25 -34.23
C GLU A 608 60.42 -58.63 -34.47
N GLY A 609 59.81 -58.83 -35.64
CA GLY A 609 59.54 -60.17 -36.16
C GLY A 609 58.09 -60.56 -36.44
N GLN A 610 57.53 -60.00 -37.54
CA GLN A 610 56.71 -60.70 -38.57
C GLN A 610 55.34 -61.35 -38.22
N PRO A 611 54.48 -61.64 -39.21
CA PRO A 611 54.00 -60.78 -40.30
C PRO A 611 52.45 -60.82 -40.42
N ALA A 612 51.92 -59.89 -41.23
CA ALA A 612 50.51 -59.71 -41.54
C ALA A 612 49.82 -60.95 -42.16
N LYS A 613 48.61 -61.25 -41.68
CA LYS A 613 47.56 -61.92 -42.46
C LYS A 613 46.37 -61.00 -42.59
N ALA A 614 46.12 -60.58 -43.82
CA ALA A 614 44.92 -59.90 -44.27
C ALA A 614 43.73 -60.87 -44.32
N LEU A 615 42.51 -60.34 -44.20
CA LEU A 615 41.34 -60.80 -44.95
C LEU A 615 40.21 -59.74 -44.85
N LEU A 616 39.92 -59.19 -46.03
CA LEU A 616 38.70 -58.51 -46.55
C LEU A 616 38.21 -57.22 -45.89
#